data_AF-A0A9E3RC92-F1
#
_entry.id   AF-A0A9E3RC92-F1
#
_cell.length_a   1.000
_cell.length_b   1.000
_cell.length_c   1.000
_cell.angle_alpha   90.00
_cell.angle_beta   90.00
_cell.angle_gamma   90.00
#
_symmetry.space_group_name_H-M   'P 1'
#
loop_
_entity.id
_entity.type
_entity.pdbx_description
1 polymer ?
#
loop_
_entity_poly.entity_id
_entity_poly.type
_entity_poly.pdbx_seq_one_letter_code
_entity_poly.pdbx_strand_id
1 'polypeptide(L)'
;MQHHESQKLVLKIIAAGFAISFFLNILALFFPVDMSQNPPHYSRTTLILQSLATSLIIFSSTIMGMKLTEEKRTLPSGGFAMYAIANGIGLVIFFEIRQFTTEEYEKIYDIYTSATALMVPAVLLLLSYNDIPRWLRFLPLLFIVSMIIPLMLYYSGYREYNTMDEISFFGYMLMNFVHLLWGIFIWRQSARIKSE
;
A
#
# COMPACT_ATOMS: atom_id res chain seq x y z
N MET A 1 5.32 30.11 -15.83
CA MET A 1 4.37 29.25 -16.58
C MET A 1 4.80 27.76 -16.64
N GLN A 2 5.92 27.39 -17.26
CA GLN A 2 6.29 25.98 -17.49
C GLN A 2 6.44 25.13 -16.20
N HIS A 3 6.94 25.72 -15.11
CA HIS A 3 7.11 25.03 -13.83
C HIS A 3 5.78 24.64 -13.17
N HIS A 4 4.75 25.51 -13.22
CA HIS A 4 3.44 25.21 -12.61
C HIS A 4 2.69 24.10 -13.34
N GLU A 5 2.76 24.07 -14.68
CA GLU A 5 2.13 23.01 -15.47
C GLU A 5 2.81 21.65 -15.22
N SER A 6 4.15 21.64 -15.08
CA SER A 6 4.88 20.44 -14.67
C SER A 6 4.45 19.94 -13.29
N GLN A 7 4.33 20.81 -12.29
CA GLN A 7 3.88 20.42 -10.95
C GLN A 7 2.45 19.87 -10.94
N LYS A 8 1.53 20.47 -11.71
CA LYS A 8 0.16 19.95 -11.87
C LYS A 8 0.17 18.55 -12.47
N LEU A 9 0.97 18.32 -13.51
CA LEU A 9 1.09 17.03 -14.16
C LEU A 9 1.61 15.96 -13.20
N VAL A 10 2.66 16.26 -12.42
CA VAL A 10 3.20 15.34 -11.41
C VAL A 10 2.14 14.94 -10.39
N LEU A 11 1.38 15.90 -9.84
CA LEU A 11 0.29 15.61 -8.89
C LEU A 11 -0.81 14.75 -9.51
N LYS A 12 -1.20 15.02 -10.76
CA LYS A 12 -2.19 14.22 -11.48
C LYS A 12 -1.72 12.78 -11.69
N ILE A 13 -0.44 12.58 -12.01
CA ILE A 13 0.17 11.25 -12.18
C ILE A 13 0.15 10.47 -10.85
N ILE A 14 0.59 11.11 -9.75
CA ILE A 14 0.57 10.50 -8.41
C ILE A 14 -0.87 10.08 -8.04
N ALA A 15 -1.83 11.00 -8.23
CA ALA A 15 -3.24 10.76 -7.93
C ALA A 15 -3.84 9.63 -8.76
N ALA A 16 -3.54 9.60 -10.07
CA ALA A 16 -3.98 8.53 -10.96
C ALA A 16 -3.40 7.17 -10.53
N GLY A 17 -2.12 7.09 -10.17
CA GLY A 17 -1.52 5.84 -9.72
C GLY A 17 -2.20 5.25 -8.47
N PHE A 18 -2.50 6.08 -7.47
CA PHE A 18 -3.25 5.64 -6.28
C PHE A 18 -4.72 5.27 -6.59
N ALA A 19 -5.37 5.99 -7.51
CA ALA A 19 -6.75 5.67 -7.88
C ALA A 19 -6.83 4.36 -8.70
N ILE A 20 -5.94 4.21 -9.69
CA ILE A 20 -5.89 3.01 -10.53
C ILE A 20 -5.50 1.79 -9.68
N SER A 21 -4.57 1.91 -8.73
CA SER A 21 -4.23 0.79 -7.84
C SER A 21 -5.44 0.33 -7.03
N PHE A 22 -6.26 1.25 -6.52
CA PHE A 22 -7.52 0.89 -5.85
C PHE A 22 -8.47 0.12 -6.78
N PHE A 23 -8.70 0.61 -8.01
CA PHE A 23 -9.59 -0.06 -8.95
C PHE A 23 -9.08 -1.44 -9.38
N LEU A 24 -7.76 -1.62 -9.52
CA LEU A 24 -7.17 -2.94 -9.79
C LEU A 24 -7.40 -3.91 -8.63
N ASN A 25 -7.32 -3.44 -7.38
CA ASN A 25 -7.65 -4.27 -6.22
C ASN A 25 -9.14 -4.62 -6.16
N ILE A 26 -10.04 -3.69 -6.49
CA ILE A 26 -11.48 -4.00 -6.61
C ILE A 26 -11.72 -5.03 -7.72
N LEU A 27 -11.02 -4.91 -8.86
CA LEU A 27 -11.11 -5.88 -9.94
C LEU A 27 -10.63 -7.27 -9.52
N ALA A 28 -9.60 -7.33 -8.66
CA ALA A 28 -9.08 -8.60 -8.15
C ALA A 28 -10.12 -9.36 -7.30
N LEU A 29 -11.13 -8.68 -6.72
CA LEU A 29 -12.21 -9.32 -5.96
C LEU A 29 -13.12 -10.21 -6.81
N PHE A 30 -13.17 -9.99 -8.12
CA PHE A 30 -13.90 -10.84 -9.06
C PHE A 30 -13.17 -12.16 -9.37
N PHE A 31 -11.96 -12.32 -8.86
CA PHE A 31 -11.15 -13.54 -8.94
C PHE A 31 -10.82 -13.98 -7.51
N PRO A 32 -11.81 -14.51 -6.76
CA PRO A 32 -11.66 -14.77 -5.34
C PRO A 32 -10.59 -15.82 -5.07
N VAL A 33 -9.98 -15.70 -3.89
CA VAL A 33 -9.05 -16.69 -3.34
C VAL A 33 -9.83 -17.94 -2.95
N ASP A 34 -9.31 -19.12 -3.29
CA ASP A 34 -9.90 -20.39 -2.84
C ASP A 34 -9.48 -20.67 -1.39
N MET A 35 -10.40 -20.37 -0.48
CA MET A 35 -10.24 -20.58 0.97
C MET A 35 -10.65 -21.99 1.42
N SER A 36 -10.99 -22.91 0.50
CA SER A 36 -11.36 -24.29 0.87
C SER A 36 -10.15 -25.13 1.31
N GLN A 37 -8.95 -24.69 0.96
CA GLN A 37 -7.68 -25.31 1.32
C GLN A 37 -6.99 -24.50 2.42
N ASN A 38 -6.16 -25.14 3.24
CA ASN A 38 -5.28 -24.47 4.20
C ASN A 38 -3.84 -24.95 3.93
N PRO A 39 -2.99 -24.12 3.33
CA PRO A 39 -3.17 -22.68 3.12
C PRO A 39 -4.04 -22.34 1.88
N PRO A 40 -4.52 -21.08 1.76
CA PRO A 40 -5.43 -20.71 0.68
C PRO A 40 -4.73 -20.60 -0.67
N HIS A 41 -5.49 -20.80 -1.76
CA HIS A 41 -4.94 -20.81 -3.11
C HIS A 41 -5.38 -19.58 -3.93
N TYR A 42 -4.40 -18.80 -4.38
CA TYR A 42 -4.64 -17.56 -5.13
C TYR A 42 -4.62 -17.82 -6.64
N SER A 43 -5.61 -17.27 -7.36
CA SER A 43 -5.61 -17.32 -8.82
C SER A 43 -4.49 -16.47 -9.41
N ARG A 44 -3.91 -16.89 -10.53
CA ARG A 44 -2.85 -16.11 -11.23
C ARG A 44 -3.32 -14.70 -11.60
N THR A 45 -4.59 -14.55 -11.98
CA THR A 45 -5.18 -13.25 -12.32
C THR A 45 -5.17 -12.32 -11.11
N THR A 46 -5.56 -12.83 -9.92
CA THR A 46 -5.54 -12.10 -8.66
C THR A 46 -4.11 -11.63 -8.34
N LEU A 47 -3.12 -12.52 -8.45
CA LEU A 47 -1.71 -12.20 -8.20
C LEU A 47 -1.19 -11.11 -9.15
N ILE A 48 -1.49 -11.20 -10.45
CA ILE A 48 -1.07 -10.19 -11.44
C ILE A 48 -1.71 -8.83 -11.15
N LEU A 49 -3.02 -8.80 -10.85
CA LEU A 49 -3.72 -7.56 -10.54
C LEU A 49 -3.18 -6.91 -9.27
N GLN A 50 -2.91 -7.70 -8.23
CA GLN A 50 -2.32 -7.21 -6.98
C GLN A 50 -0.87 -6.73 -7.18
N SER A 51 -0.07 -7.41 -8.00
CA SER A 51 1.28 -6.97 -8.36
C SER A 51 1.27 -5.63 -9.10
N LEU A 52 0.37 -5.46 -10.07
CA LEU A 52 0.23 -4.20 -10.81
C LEU A 52 -0.24 -3.07 -9.89
N ALA A 53 -1.23 -3.34 -9.02
CA ALA A 53 -1.71 -2.36 -8.06
C ALA A 53 -0.60 -1.93 -7.07
N THR A 54 0.14 -2.89 -6.54
CA THR A 54 1.27 -2.64 -5.63
C THR A 54 2.38 -1.85 -6.33
N SER A 55 2.67 -2.17 -7.59
CA SER A 55 3.65 -1.42 -8.40
C SER A 55 3.25 0.04 -8.59
N LEU A 56 1.95 0.33 -8.80
CA LEU A 56 1.43 1.70 -8.88
C LEU A 56 1.52 2.43 -7.54
N ILE A 57 1.30 1.74 -6.42
CA ILE A 57 1.48 2.32 -5.07
C ILE A 57 2.95 2.69 -4.84
N ILE A 58 3.89 1.80 -5.19
CA ILE A 58 5.33 2.05 -5.10
C ILE A 58 5.70 3.26 -5.96
N PHE A 59 5.23 3.31 -7.21
CA PHE A 59 5.47 4.40 -8.13
C PHE A 59 4.93 5.75 -7.59
N SER A 60 3.65 5.80 -7.21
CA SER A 60 3.02 7.02 -6.68
C SER A 60 3.69 7.50 -5.41
N SER A 61 4.04 6.58 -4.50
CA SER A 61 4.74 6.92 -3.25
C SER A 61 6.14 7.45 -3.53
N THR A 62 6.86 6.83 -4.47
CA THR A 62 8.22 7.26 -4.85
C THR A 62 8.21 8.68 -5.43
N ILE A 63 7.30 8.97 -6.37
CA ILE A 63 7.18 10.32 -6.95
C ILE A 63 6.71 11.34 -5.90
N MET A 64 5.78 10.96 -5.01
CA MET A 64 5.36 11.82 -3.92
C MET A 64 6.51 12.15 -2.98
N GLY A 65 7.35 11.17 -2.63
CA GLY A 65 8.56 11.38 -1.85
C GLY A 65 9.50 12.39 -2.51
N MET A 66 9.81 12.19 -3.81
CA MET A 66 10.65 13.12 -4.57
C MET A 66 10.08 14.55 -4.58
N LYS A 67 8.78 14.70 -4.85
CA LYS A 67 8.11 16.01 -4.82
C LYS A 67 8.20 16.67 -3.45
N LEU A 68 7.97 15.93 -2.38
CA LEU A 68 8.04 16.47 -1.01
C LEU A 68 9.47 16.88 -0.63
N THR A 69 10.48 16.19 -1.16
CA THR A 69 11.88 16.62 -1.03
C THR A 69 12.11 17.99 -1.67
N GLU A 70 11.60 18.23 -2.89
CA GLU A 70 11.69 19.54 -3.56
C GLU A 70 10.98 20.64 -2.76
N GLU A 71 9.88 20.30 -2.09
CA GLU A 71 9.14 21.20 -1.19
C GLU A 71 9.79 21.38 0.19
N LYS A 72 10.98 20.81 0.44
CA LYS A 72 11.70 20.82 1.72
C LYS A 72 10.92 20.18 2.87
N ARG A 73 10.09 19.18 2.55
CA ARG A 73 9.28 18.41 3.50
C ARG A 73 9.93 17.05 3.74
N THR A 74 11.06 17.07 4.44
CA THR A 74 11.95 15.91 4.58
C THR A 74 11.30 14.73 5.31
N LEU A 75 10.61 14.97 6.44
CA LEU A 75 9.98 13.89 7.20
C LEU A 75 8.91 13.13 6.39
N PRO A 76 7.90 13.78 5.80
CA PRO A 76 6.90 13.05 5.03
C PRO A 76 7.47 12.48 3.73
N SER A 77 8.50 13.10 3.13
CA SER A 77 9.25 12.51 2.02
C SER A 77 9.88 11.16 2.42
N GLY A 78 10.58 11.12 3.55
CA GLY A 78 11.12 9.88 4.12
C GLY A 78 10.03 8.85 4.42
N GLY A 79 8.87 9.29 4.92
CA GLY A 79 7.70 8.44 5.10
C GLY A 79 7.23 7.77 3.81
N PHE A 80 7.04 8.52 2.73
CA PHE A 80 6.63 7.96 1.43
C PHE A 80 7.70 7.06 0.81
N ALA A 81 8.98 7.39 0.98
CA ALA A 81 10.08 6.55 0.51
C ALA A 81 10.12 5.20 1.24
N MET A 82 10.07 5.21 2.57
CA MET A 82 10.00 3.97 3.37
C MET A 82 8.73 3.17 3.07
N TYR A 83 7.61 3.86 2.84
CA TYR A 83 6.35 3.24 2.45
C TYR A 83 6.46 2.52 1.10
N ALA A 84 7.12 3.13 0.12
CA ALA A 84 7.40 2.51 -1.17
C ALA A 84 8.30 1.27 -1.03
N ILE A 85 9.33 1.34 -0.19
CA ILE A 85 10.22 0.20 0.09
C ILE A 85 9.44 -0.94 0.76
N ALA A 86 8.61 -0.64 1.76
CA ALA A 86 7.80 -1.64 2.45
C ALA A 86 6.84 -2.37 1.48
N ASN A 87 6.18 -1.62 0.59
CA ASN A 87 5.37 -2.22 -0.47
C ASN A 87 6.22 -3.01 -1.48
N GLY A 88 7.44 -2.58 -1.77
CA GLY A 88 8.39 -3.31 -2.61
C GLY A 88 8.81 -4.66 -2.01
N ILE A 89 9.01 -4.72 -0.69
CA ILE A 89 9.24 -5.98 0.03
C ILE A 89 8.00 -6.87 -0.08
N GLY A 90 6.80 -6.32 0.16
CA GLY A 90 5.55 -7.05 0.02
C GLY A 90 5.29 -7.56 -1.41
N LEU A 91 5.73 -6.83 -2.43
CA LEU A 91 5.58 -7.22 -3.83
C LEU A 91 6.28 -8.56 -4.15
N VAL A 92 7.37 -8.89 -3.44
CA VAL A 92 8.11 -10.16 -3.62
C VAL A 92 7.21 -11.38 -3.42
N ILE A 93 6.23 -11.28 -2.51
CA ILE A 93 5.25 -12.33 -2.20
C ILE A 93 4.54 -12.80 -3.49
N PHE A 94 4.21 -11.89 -4.40
CA PHE A 94 3.48 -12.22 -5.62
C PHE A 94 4.33 -12.87 -6.72
N PHE A 95 5.66 -12.90 -6.58
CA PHE A 95 6.59 -13.45 -7.58
C PHE A 95 7.26 -14.75 -7.14
N GLU A 96 7.57 -14.89 -5.86
CA GLU A 96 8.29 -16.06 -5.34
C GLU A 96 7.39 -17.28 -5.13
N ILE A 97 6.09 -17.07 -5.00
CA ILE A 97 5.17 -18.11 -4.55
C ILE A 97 4.41 -18.68 -5.73
N ARG A 98 4.56 -19.99 -5.92
CA ARG A 98 4.03 -20.67 -7.11
C ARG A 98 3.17 -21.88 -6.76
N GLN A 99 3.37 -22.48 -5.59
CA GLN A 99 2.75 -23.76 -5.22
C GLN A 99 1.91 -23.67 -3.94
N PHE A 100 1.98 -22.55 -3.21
CA PHE A 100 1.20 -22.31 -2.00
C PHE A 100 1.34 -23.46 -0.99
N THR A 101 2.55 -23.97 -0.82
CA THR A 101 2.84 -24.99 0.20
C THR A 101 2.93 -24.32 1.58
N THR A 102 2.83 -25.10 2.65
CA THR A 102 3.00 -24.59 4.02
C THR A 102 4.36 -23.88 4.20
N GLU A 103 5.44 -24.44 3.64
CA GLU A 103 6.78 -23.84 3.71
C GLU A 103 6.84 -22.49 2.97
N GLU A 104 6.22 -22.40 1.79
CA GLU A 104 6.12 -21.14 1.05
C GLU A 104 5.28 -20.11 1.83
N TYR A 105 4.23 -20.54 2.55
CA TYR A 105 3.45 -19.66 3.41
C TYR A 105 4.22 -19.15 4.63
N GLU A 106 5.05 -19.98 5.26
CA GLU A 106 5.91 -19.50 6.35
C GLU A 106 6.88 -18.41 5.85
N LYS A 107 7.42 -18.57 4.64
CA LYS A 107 8.20 -17.50 3.96
C LYS A 107 7.38 -16.24 3.70
N ILE A 108 6.09 -16.35 3.36
CA ILE A 108 5.18 -15.17 3.24
C ILE A 108 5.20 -14.38 4.52
N TYR A 109 5.00 -15.05 5.66
CA TYR A 109 4.88 -14.36 6.94
C TYR A 109 6.19 -13.69 7.35
N ASP A 110 7.35 -14.25 7.00
CA ASP A 110 8.64 -13.60 7.24
C ASP A 110 8.84 -12.33 6.38
N ILE A 111 8.47 -12.39 5.10
CA ILE A 111 8.50 -11.23 4.19
C ILE A 111 7.49 -10.17 4.65
N TYR A 112 6.27 -10.60 4.99
CA TYR A 112 5.19 -9.76 5.47
C TYR A 112 5.53 -9.07 6.79
N THR A 113 6.22 -9.76 7.70
CA THR A 113 6.77 -9.18 8.94
C THR A 113 7.74 -8.07 8.63
N SER A 114 8.69 -8.32 7.72
CA SER A 114 9.70 -7.35 7.33
C SER A 114 9.08 -6.09 6.69
N ALA A 115 8.10 -6.29 5.81
CA ALA A 115 7.34 -5.20 5.20
C ALA A 115 6.57 -4.39 6.26
N THR A 116 5.87 -5.06 7.17
CA THR A 116 5.05 -4.41 8.21
C THR A 116 5.93 -3.65 9.22
N ALA A 117 7.07 -4.21 9.61
CA ALA A 117 8.02 -3.56 10.50
C ALA A 117 8.55 -2.24 9.92
N LEU A 118 8.73 -2.15 8.60
CA LEU A 118 9.11 -0.92 7.91
C LEU A 118 7.93 0.03 7.69
N MET A 119 6.71 -0.52 7.54
CA MET A 119 5.48 0.24 7.34
C MET A 119 5.13 1.11 8.55
N VAL A 120 5.36 0.62 9.77
CA VAL A 120 5.08 1.35 11.02
C VAL A 120 5.81 2.71 11.08
N PRO A 121 7.16 2.76 11.03
CA PRO A 121 7.87 4.04 11.03
C PRO A 121 7.57 4.88 9.78
N ALA A 122 7.30 4.27 8.63
CA ALA A 122 6.89 4.99 7.42
C ALA A 122 5.62 5.81 7.67
N VAL A 123 4.57 5.19 8.22
CA VAL A 123 3.32 5.88 8.55
C VAL A 123 3.50 6.94 9.62
N LEU A 124 4.30 6.67 10.66
CA LEU A 124 4.60 7.68 11.68
C LEU A 124 5.24 8.94 11.09
N LEU A 125 6.15 8.78 10.13
CA LEU A 125 6.73 9.91 9.39
C LEU A 125 5.67 10.63 8.53
N LEU A 126 4.77 9.90 7.89
CA LEU A 126 3.66 10.48 7.12
C LEU A 126 2.70 11.31 7.98
N LEU A 127 2.59 11.03 9.29
CA LEU A 127 1.80 11.87 10.23
C LEU A 127 2.31 13.31 10.35
N SER A 128 3.56 13.57 9.96
CA SER A 128 4.11 14.93 9.91
C SER A 128 3.61 15.74 8.70
N TYR A 129 2.93 15.10 7.73
CA TYR A 129 2.45 15.79 6.53
C TYR A 129 1.20 16.63 6.82
N ASN A 130 1.42 17.91 7.14
CA ASN A 130 0.36 18.78 7.64
C ASN A 130 -0.68 19.22 6.61
N ASP A 131 -0.38 19.10 5.32
CA ASP A 131 -1.32 19.46 4.25
C ASP A 131 -2.51 18.48 4.17
N ILE A 132 -2.29 17.20 4.53
CA ILE A 132 -3.36 16.22 4.58
C ILE A 132 -4.28 16.51 5.78
N PRO A 133 -5.62 16.50 5.58
CA PRO A 133 -6.59 16.64 6.67
C PRO A 133 -6.31 15.65 7.81
N ARG A 134 -6.41 16.10 9.06
CA ARG A 134 -6.04 15.30 10.23
C ARG A 134 -6.65 13.89 10.22
N TRP A 135 -7.95 13.77 9.91
CA TRP A 135 -8.63 12.48 9.87
C TRP A 135 -8.00 11.51 8.85
N LEU A 136 -7.70 11.98 7.64
CA LEU A 136 -7.09 11.17 6.58
C LEU A 136 -5.65 10.76 6.90
N ARG A 137 -4.99 11.55 7.75
CA ARG A 137 -3.64 11.30 8.21
C ARG A 137 -3.54 10.14 9.19
N PHE A 138 -4.54 9.99 10.06
CA PHE A 138 -4.56 8.93 11.07
C PHE A 138 -5.16 7.61 10.58
N LEU A 139 -5.95 7.62 9.49
CA LEU A 139 -6.50 6.38 8.89
C LEU A 139 -5.44 5.30 8.62
N PRO A 140 -4.23 5.63 8.12
CA PRO A 140 -3.13 4.68 8.02
C PRO A 140 -2.83 3.83 9.25
N LEU A 141 -3.00 4.39 10.45
CA LEU A 141 -2.73 3.65 11.68
C LEU A 141 -3.70 2.49 11.88
N LEU A 142 -4.94 2.62 11.41
CA LEU A 142 -5.95 1.55 11.50
C LEU A 142 -5.55 0.34 10.67
N PHE A 143 -5.01 0.55 9.46
CA PHE A 143 -4.56 -0.59 8.66
C PHE A 143 -3.31 -1.25 9.27
N ILE A 144 -2.40 -0.46 9.86
CA ILE A 144 -1.22 -1.04 10.55
C ILE A 144 -1.66 -2.00 11.64
N VAL A 145 -2.65 -1.60 12.46
CA VAL A 145 -3.18 -2.48 13.51
C VAL A 145 -3.69 -3.79 12.91
N SER A 146 -4.46 -3.74 11.82
CA SER A 146 -4.94 -4.97 11.16
C SER A 146 -3.82 -5.82 10.54
N MET A 147 -2.69 -5.24 10.13
CA MET A 147 -1.54 -6.01 9.62
C MET A 147 -0.70 -6.62 10.74
N ILE A 148 -0.69 -6.01 11.93
CA ILE A 148 0.04 -6.53 13.09
C ILE A 148 -0.67 -7.74 13.71
N ILE A 149 -2.01 -7.78 13.70
CA ILE A 149 -2.79 -8.91 14.26
C ILE A 149 -2.37 -10.27 13.68
N PRO A 150 -2.36 -10.50 12.35
CA PRO A 150 -1.98 -11.78 11.77
C PRO A 150 -0.51 -12.11 12.06
N LEU A 151 0.38 -11.12 12.21
CA LEU A 151 1.75 -11.34 12.66
C LEU A 151 1.81 -11.84 14.11
N MET A 152 1.05 -11.24 15.02
CA MET A 152 0.99 -11.71 16.41
C MET A 152 0.50 -13.16 16.48
N LEU A 153 -0.54 -13.49 15.71
CA LEU A 153 -1.05 -14.86 15.61
C LEU A 153 0.01 -15.82 15.06
N TYR A 154 0.71 -15.43 13.99
CA TYR A 154 1.77 -16.25 13.38
C TYR A 154 2.88 -16.58 14.39
N TYR A 155 3.39 -15.57 15.08
CA TYR A 155 4.46 -15.71 16.07
C TYR A 155 4.01 -16.36 17.38
N SER A 156 2.71 -16.40 17.68
CA SER A 156 2.17 -17.20 18.79
C SER A 156 1.99 -18.68 18.43
N GLY A 157 2.36 -19.10 17.22
CA GLY A 157 2.23 -20.49 16.76
C GLY A 157 0.86 -20.83 16.17
N TYR A 158 0.00 -19.85 15.89
CA TYR A 158 -1.26 -20.08 15.18
C TYR A 158 -0.97 -20.39 13.70
N ARG A 159 -1.68 -21.38 13.15
CA ARG A 159 -1.43 -21.95 11.79
C ARG A 159 -2.72 -22.14 10.98
N GLU A 160 -3.78 -21.43 11.33
CA GLU A 160 -5.01 -21.35 10.54
C GLU A 160 -4.87 -20.20 9.54
N TYR A 161 -4.16 -20.47 8.44
CA TYR A 161 -3.75 -19.44 7.48
C TYR A 161 -4.95 -18.73 6.84
N ASN A 162 -6.08 -19.42 6.64
CA ASN A 162 -7.30 -18.82 6.10
C ASN A 162 -7.79 -17.65 6.97
N THR A 163 -7.87 -17.84 8.29
CA THR A 163 -8.29 -16.78 9.22
C THR A 163 -7.30 -15.62 9.23
N MET A 164 -6.01 -15.93 9.17
CA MET A 164 -4.97 -14.90 9.14
C MET A 164 -4.98 -14.10 7.82
N ASP A 165 -5.24 -14.76 6.70
CA ASP A 165 -5.39 -14.15 5.38
C ASP A 165 -6.67 -13.29 5.30
N GLU A 166 -7.77 -13.71 5.92
CA GLU A 166 -9.00 -12.89 6.01
C GLU A 166 -8.74 -11.58 6.77
N ILE A 167 -8.05 -11.65 7.91
CA ILE A 167 -7.67 -10.46 8.68
C ILE A 167 -6.73 -9.57 7.87
N SER A 168 -5.72 -10.17 7.22
CA SER A 168 -4.77 -9.46 6.36
C SER A 168 -5.49 -8.78 5.19
N PHE A 169 -6.42 -9.48 4.54
CA PHE A 169 -7.23 -8.98 3.43
C PHE A 169 -8.06 -7.77 3.85
N PHE A 170 -8.69 -7.81 5.03
CA PHE A 170 -9.39 -6.64 5.58
C PHE A 170 -8.44 -5.43 5.74
N GLY A 171 -7.24 -5.66 6.28
CA GLY A 171 -6.23 -4.61 6.39
C GLY A 171 -5.78 -4.05 5.05
N TYR A 172 -5.57 -4.91 4.06
CA TYR A 172 -5.26 -4.50 2.68
C TYR A 172 -6.39 -3.67 2.05
N MET A 173 -7.65 -4.04 2.26
CA MET A 173 -8.80 -3.27 1.77
C MET A 173 -8.87 -1.88 2.39
N LEU A 174 -8.62 -1.77 3.71
CA LEU A 174 -8.51 -0.47 4.38
C LEU A 174 -7.37 0.37 3.80
N MET A 175 -6.20 -0.24 3.58
CA MET A 175 -5.04 0.44 3.01
C MET A 175 -5.32 0.96 1.60
N ASN A 176 -5.93 0.13 0.74
CA ASN A 176 -6.32 0.53 -0.62
C ASN A 176 -7.33 1.68 -0.61
N PHE A 177 -8.28 1.67 0.34
CA PHE A 177 -9.21 2.78 0.51
C PHE A 177 -8.49 4.08 0.94
N VAL A 178 -7.49 3.99 1.82
CA VAL A 178 -6.64 5.13 2.18
C VAL A 178 -5.89 5.67 0.96
N HIS A 179 -5.34 4.81 0.09
CA HIS A 179 -4.71 5.24 -1.16
C HIS A 179 -5.67 5.99 -2.06
N LEU A 180 -6.89 5.50 -2.25
CA LEU A 180 -7.91 6.22 -3.01
C LEU A 180 -8.15 7.62 -2.44
N LEU A 181 -8.31 7.74 -1.11
CA LEU A 181 -8.52 9.02 -0.46
C LEU A 181 -7.31 9.96 -0.60
N TRP A 182 -6.09 9.44 -0.52
CA TRP A 182 -4.87 10.19 -0.84
C TRP A 182 -4.88 10.66 -2.30
N GLY A 183 -5.22 9.79 -3.24
CA GLY A 183 -5.33 10.13 -4.67
C GLY A 183 -6.35 11.25 -4.91
N ILE A 184 -7.54 11.17 -4.33
CA ILE A 184 -8.58 12.21 -4.41
C ILE A 184 -8.07 13.54 -3.82
N PHE A 185 -7.39 13.48 -2.68
CA PHE A 185 -6.85 14.67 -2.03
C PHE A 185 -5.76 15.35 -2.86
N ILE A 186 -4.80 14.57 -3.37
CA ILE A 186 -3.70 15.04 -4.23
C ILE A 186 -4.24 15.62 -5.54
N TRP A 187 -5.25 14.98 -6.13
CA TRP A 187 -5.94 15.52 -7.30
C TRP A 187 -6.55 16.90 -7.03
N ARG A 188 -7.24 17.06 -5.90
CA ARG A 188 -7.82 18.36 -5.49
C ARG A 188 -6.75 19.42 -5.24
N GLN A 189 -5.58 19.05 -4.72
CA GLN A 189 -4.45 19.98 -4.60
C GLN A 189 -3.98 20.46 -5.98
N SER A 190 -3.88 19.56 -6.97
CA SER A 190 -3.47 19.94 -8.33
C SER A 190 -4.38 20.99 -8.96
N ALA A 191 -5.69 20.93 -8.68
CA ALA A 191 -6.68 21.87 -9.20
C ALA A 191 -6.59 23.26 -8.55
N ARG A 192 -5.93 23.40 -7.40
CA ARG A 192 -5.78 24.67 -6.67
C ARG A 192 -4.55 25.48 -7.10
N ILE A 193 -3.64 24.89 -7.87
CA ILE A 193 -2.47 25.59 -8.40
C ILE A 193 -2.97 26.55 -9.48
N LYS A 194 -3.01 27.86 -9.17
CA LYS A 194 -3.39 28.89 -10.15
C LYS A 194 -2.32 28.97 -11.24
N SER A 195 -2.75 29.00 -12.50
CA SER A 195 -1.90 29.44 -13.60
C SER A 195 -1.85 30.96 -13.56
N GLU A 196 -0.85 31.50 -12.89
CA GLU A 196 -0.46 32.90 -13.04
C GLU A 196 0.31 33.10 -14.34
#